data_AF-A0A4S8N6Y8-F1
#
_entry.id   AF-A0A4S8N6Y8-F1
#
_cell.length_a   1.000
_cell.length_b   1.000
_cell.length_c   1.000
_cell.angle_alpha   90.00
_cell.angle_beta   90.00
_cell.angle_gamma   90.00
#
_symmetry.space_group_name_H-M   'P 1'
#
loop_
_entity.id
_entity.type
_entity.pdbx_description
1 polymer ?
#
loop_
_entity_poly.entity_id
_entity_poly.type
_entity_poly.pdbx_seq_one_letter_code
_entity_poly.pdbx_strand_id
1 'polypeptide(L)'
;MTETTTAEPPLTEHACPGCGVRTEPDRGEPVVTVPVYAARPDGRIGRHIASAPLTRCAECRTLRDRARALLDAHPAVRGRLGNIADDRTEAALSALVLLGMPLPEKVTEADLSALLRHLAHPGGAARWEVGARPGKHAREAWSHVSESARADLRAAYAALLRERLTECSPDVALTSPTVHYWEPDVPAPGGCLLCGVGEVTVPAAQVARVGGREAAQRLVWRTLSASPGNLGGQRGPARVTGHVCPPCSEALDSVGAVGPTALERALAEHLTATGREAAAQRLRAALAHAVGRVPGLTGWGALVYAARARHATPPRPNAQPWAHLDLSELVA
;
A
#
# COMPACT_ATOMS: atom_id res chain seq x y z
N MET A 1 -21.07 38.82 -52.99
CA MET A 1 -22.10 37.87 -52.54
C MET A 1 -21.80 37.55 -51.08
N THR A 2 -22.48 38.24 -50.17
CA THR A 2 -22.43 37.97 -48.73
C THR A 2 -23.31 36.77 -48.46
N GLU A 3 -22.71 35.62 -48.15
CA GLU A 3 -23.42 34.46 -47.64
C GLU A 3 -24.03 34.82 -46.28
N THR A 4 -25.32 35.10 -46.28
CA THR A 4 -26.11 35.23 -45.06
C THR A 4 -26.18 33.84 -44.42
N THR A 5 -25.30 33.57 -43.46
CA THR A 5 -25.40 32.38 -42.60
C THR A 5 -26.69 32.49 -41.81
N THR A 6 -27.73 31.79 -42.23
CA THR A 6 -28.95 31.58 -41.44
C THR A 6 -28.55 30.93 -40.12
N ALA A 7 -28.64 31.68 -39.03
CA ALA A 7 -28.39 31.17 -37.69
C ALA A 7 -29.39 30.05 -37.39
N GLU A 8 -28.88 28.82 -37.30
CA GLU A 8 -29.64 27.65 -36.91
C GLU A 8 -30.22 27.90 -35.50
N PRO A 9 -31.53 27.67 -35.27
CA PRO A 9 -32.13 27.89 -33.96
C PRO A 9 -31.37 27.06 -32.91
N PRO A 10 -31.15 27.61 -31.70
CA PRO A 10 -30.38 26.91 -30.68
C PRO A 10 -31.05 25.56 -30.38
N LEU A 11 -30.29 24.48 -30.52
CA LEU A 11 -30.75 23.14 -30.16
C LEU A 11 -31.26 23.18 -28.72
N THR A 12 -32.56 22.91 -28.55
CA THR A 12 -33.21 22.88 -27.23
C THR A 12 -32.84 21.64 -26.43
N GLU A 13 -32.21 20.65 -27.07
CA GLU A 13 -31.83 19.38 -26.48
C GLU A 13 -30.30 19.25 -26.39
N HIS A 14 -29.81 18.84 -25.21
CA HIS A 14 -28.38 18.63 -24.95
C HIS A 14 -28.15 17.21 -24.41
N ALA A 15 -26.93 16.69 -24.56
CA ALA A 15 -26.57 15.41 -23.98
C ALA A 15 -26.11 15.58 -22.52
N CYS A 16 -26.40 14.57 -21.69
CA CYS A 16 -25.88 14.49 -20.33
C CYS A 16 -24.37 14.22 -20.31
N PRO A 17 -23.54 15.04 -19.63
CA PRO A 17 -22.09 14.84 -19.60
C PRO A 17 -21.65 13.52 -18.96
N GLY A 18 -22.47 12.97 -18.05
CA GLY A 18 -22.25 11.67 -17.44
C GLY A 18 -22.69 10.54 -18.35
N CYS A 19 -24.00 10.27 -18.40
CA CYS A 19 -24.56 9.08 -19.03
C CYS A 19 -24.91 9.22 -20.52
N GLY A 20 -24.79 10.43 -21.09
CA GLY A 20 -25.00 10.69 -22.52
C GLY A 20 -26.44 10.82 -22.97
N VAL A 21 -27.43 10.55 -22.10
CA VAL A 21 -28.85 10.64 -22.48
C VAL A 21 -29.21 12.06 -22.87
N ARG A 22 -30.20 12.16 -23.75
CA ARG A 22 -30.80 13.43 -24.13
C ARG A 22 -31.55 14.06 -22.94
N THR A 23 -31.37 15.35 -22.76
CA THR A 23 -32.04 16.12 -21.71
C THR A 23 -32.32 17.53 -22.19
N GLU A 24 -33.46 18.06 -21.76
CA GLU A 24 -33.78 19.47 -21.89
C GLU A 24 -33.16 20.22 -20.68
N PRO A 25 -32.61 21.43 -20.87
CA PRO A 25 -32.13 22.21 -19.75
C PRO A 25 -33.30 22.69 -18.89
N ASP A 26 -33.33 22.28 -17.62
CA ASP A 26 -34.27 22.86 -16.65
C ASP A 26 -34.00 24.37 -16.51
N ARG A 27 -35.06 25.17 -16.30
CA ARG A 27 -34.92 26.63 -16.13
C ARG A 27 -33.96 26.93 -14.99
N GLY A 28 -32.79 27.47 -15.33
CA GLY A 28 -31.75 27.86 -14.36
C GLY A 28 -30.56 26.90 -14.26
N GLU A 29 -30.56 25.78 -14.99
CA GLU A 29 -29.39 24.91 -15.02
C GLU A 29 -28.29 25.43 -15.95
N PRO A 30 -27.03 25.39 -15.50
CA PRO A 30 -25.91 25.83 -16.33
C PRO A 30 -25.68 24.82 -17.46
N VAL A 31 -25.77 25.31 -18.70
CA VAL A 31 -25.24 24.60 -19.86
C VAL A 31 -23.72 24.68 -19.79
N VAL A 32 -23.08 23.53 -19.57
CA VAL A 32 -21.62 23.42 -19.55
C VAL A 32 -21.14 23.16 -20.96
N THR A 33 -20.21 23.98 -21.42
CA THR A 33 -19.59 23.81 -22.73
C THR A 33 -18.32 22.98 -22.57
N VAL A 34 -18.30 21.78 -23.15
CA VAL A 34 -17.14 20.87 -23.09
C VAL A 34 -16.38 20.91 -24.41
N PRO A 35 -15.05 21.07 -24.40
CA PRO A 35 -14.25 20.96 -25.61
C PRO A 35 -14.23 19.53 -26.15
N VAL A 36 -14.48 19.39 -27.45
CA VAL A 36 -14.43 18.13 -28.18
C VAL A 36 -13.13 18.08 -28.97
N TYR A 37 -12.36 17.03 -28.78
CA TYR A 37 -11.06 16.83 -29.43
C TYR A 37 -11.14 15.72 -30.48
N ALA A 38 -10.30 15.83 -31.52
CA ALA A 38 -10.11 14.77 -32.48
C ALA A 38 -9.56 13.51 -31.79
N ALA A 39 -10.11 12.34 -32.12
CA ALA A 39 -9.48 11.08 -31.74
C ALA A 39 -8.16 10.94 -32.50
N ARG A 40 -7.07 10.64 -31.80
CA ARG A 40 -5.79 10.27 -32.42
C ARG A 40 -5.60 8.75 -32.34
N PRO A 41 -4.95 8.12 -33.34
CA PRO A 41 -4.65 6.69 -33.31
C PRO A 41 -3.77 6.26 -32.14
N ASP A 42 -2.96 7.17 -31.59
CA ASP A 42 -2.04 6.93 -30.47
C ASP A 42 -2.66 7.14 -29.09
N GLY A 43 -3.97 7.43 -29.01
CA GLY A 43 -4.69 7.67 -27.77
C GLY A 43 -4.39 9.03 -27.11
N ARG A 44 -3.57 9.90 -27.72
CA ARG A 44 -3.33 11.25 -27.20
C ARG A 44 -4.49 12.20 -27.54
N ILE A 45 -4.66 13.25 -26.74
CA ILE A 45 -5.64 14.31 -27.02
C ILE A 45 -5.31 14.97 -28.37
N GLY A 46 -6.26 14.95 -29.30
CA GLY A 46 -6.13 15.57 -30.61
C GLY A 46 -6.32 17.08 -30.61
N ARG A 47 -6.39 17.64 -31.81
CA ARG A 47 -6.78 19.04 -32.00
C ARG A 47 -8.22 19.25 -31.51
N HIS A 48 -8.49 20.38 -30.87
CA HIS A 48 -9.85 20.84 -30.57
C HIS A 48 -10.62 21.03 -31.88
N ILE A 49 -11.74 20.33 -32.03
CA ILE A 49 -12.58 20.36 -33.24
C ILE A 49 -13.79 21.27 -33.01
N ALA A 50 -14.43 21.17 -31.85
CA ALA A 50 -15.67 21.85 -31.56
C ALA A 50 -15.88 21.96 -30.04
N SER A 51 -16.92 22.69 -29.64
CA SER A 51 -17.39 22.68 -28.27
C SER A 51 -18.83 22.16 -28.24
N ALA A 52 -19.15 21.28 -27.31
CA ALA A 52 -20.48 20.70 -27.18
C ALA A 52 -21.18 21.29 -25.94
N PRO A 53 -22.36 21.91 -26.09
CA PRO A 53 -23.19 22.26 -24.94
C PRO A 53 -23.77 20.99 -24.35
N LEU A 54 -23.56 20.80 -23.05
CA LEU A 54 -24.05 19.68 -22.26
C LEU A 54 -24.84 20.20 -21.06
N THR A 55 -25.90 19.49 -20.68
CA THR A 55 -26.64 19.75 -19.43
C THR A 55 -26.91 18.43 -18.73
N ARG A 56 -27.07 18.42 -17.41
CA ARG A 56 -27.18 17.17 -16.64
C ARG A 56 -28.63 16.71 -16.59
N CYS A 57 -28.87 15.42 -16.81
CA CYS A 57 -30.17 14.82 -16.48
C CYS A 57 -30.36 14.71 -14.96
N ALA A 58 -31.61 14.57 -14.51
CA ALA A 58 -31.96 14.46 -13.09
C ALA A 58 -31.14 13.41 -12.31
N GLU A 59 -30.92 12.23 -12.89
CA GLU A 59 -30.15 11.15 -12.26
C GLU A 59 -28.68 11.54 -12.04
N CYS A 60 -28.03 12.13 -13.04
CA CYS A 60 -26.64 12.59 -12.93
C CYS A 60 -26.50 13.84 -12.04
N ARG A 61 -27.57 14.59 -11.79
CA ARG A 61 -27.60 15.65 -10.76
C ARG A 61 -27.60 15.05 -9.37
N THR A 62 -28.52 14.12 -9.11
CA THR A 62 -28.56 13.36 -7.85
C THR A 62 -27.22 12.70 -7.54
N LEU A 63 -26.56 12.11 -8.56
CA LEU A 63 -25.23 11.51 -8.40
C LEU A 63 -24.15 12.54 -8.01
N ARG A 64 -24.19 13.74 -8.59
CA ARG A 64 -23.27 14.83 -8.28
C ARG A 64 -23.49 15.38 -6.88
N ASP A 65 -24.75 15.57 -6.50
CA ASP A 65 -25.10 16.04 -5.15
C ASP A 65 -24.70 15.01 -4.09
N ARG A 66 -24.84 13.71 -4.43
CA ARG A 66 -24.32 12.62 -3.60
C ARG A 66 -22.79 12.67 -3.47
N ALA A 67 -22.07 12.90 -4.56
CA ALA A 67 -20.62 13.04 -4.54
C ALA A 67 -20.16 14.21 -3.64
N ARG A 68 -20.84 15.35 -3.74
CA ARG A 68 -20.60 16.52 -2.88
C ARG A 68 -20.86 16.23 -1.41
N ALA A 69 -21.99 15.60 -1.10
CA ALA A 69 -22.35 15.23 0.27
C ALA A 69 -21.31 14.28 0.91
N LEU A 70 -20.76 13.33 0.13
CA LEU A 70 -19.66 12.48 0.59
C LEU A 70 -18.40 13.31 0.88
N LEU A 71 -18.03 14.24 0.01
CA LEU A 71 -16.86 15.09 0.23
C LEU A 71 -17.02 16.08 1.39
N ASP A 72 -18.22 16.62 1.59
CA ASP A 72 -18.56 17.48 2.73
C ASP A 72 -18.38 16.73 4.06
N ALA A 73 -18.71 15.44 4.08
CA ALA A 73 -18.48 14.57 5.24
C ALA A 73 -17.00 14.21 5.47
N HIS A 74 -16.12 14.42 4.47
CA HIS A 74 -14.70 14.03 4.51
C HIS A 74 -13.78 15.18 4.05
N PRO A 75 -13.67 16.28 4.81
CA PRO A 75 -12.93 17.48 4.41
C PRO A 75 -11.43 17.22 4.16
N ALA A 76 -10.83 16.23 4.82
CA ALA A 76 -9.44 15.84 4.57
C ALA A 76 -9.24 15.29 3.14
N VAL A 77 -10.19 14.49 2.63
CA VAL A 77 -10.15 13.99 1.24
C VAL A 77 -10.27 15.14 0.26
N ARG A 78 -11.21 16.07 0.51
CA ARG A 78 -11.36 17.29 -0.29
C ARG A 78 -10.08 18.13 -0.28
N GLY A 79 -9.48 18.35 0.88
CA GLY A 79 -8.24 19.11 1.02
C GLY A 79 -7.07 18.49 0.24
N ARG A 80 -6.92 17.16 0.27
CA ARG A 80 -5.89 16.45 -0.51
C ARG A 80 -6.08 16.56 -2.02
N LEU A 81 -7.33 16.49 -2.49
CA LEU A 81 -7.64 16.48 -3.93
C LEU A 81 -7.82 17.89 -4.52
N GLY A 82 -8.12 18.90 -3.70
CA GLY A 82 -8.34 20.26 -4.15
C GLY A 82 -9.51 20.38 -5.12
N ASN A 83 -9.30 21.10 -6.22
CA ASN A 83 -10.34 21.45 -7.20
C ASN A 83 -10.88 20.25 -8.01
N ILE A 84 -10.21 19.09 -8.00
CA ILE A 84 -10.65 17.89 -8.72
C ILE A 84 -11.45 16.92 -7.84
N ALA A 85 -11.69 17.27 -6.57
CA ALA A 85 -12.36 16.37 -5.62
C ALA A 85 -13.77 15.98 -6.09
N ASP A 86 -14.59 16.97 -6.43
CA ASP A 86 -15.98 16.77 -6.87
C ASP A 86 -16.04 15.88 -8.12
N ASP A 87 -15.23 16.20 -9.13
CA ASP A 87 -15.19 15.46 -10.39
C ASP A 87 -14.75 14.01 -10.21
N ARG A 88 -13.67 13.78 -9.44
CA ARG A 88 -13.19 12.41 -9.15
C ARG A 88 -14.19 11.59 -8.35
N THR A 89 -14.89 12.23 -7.42
CA THR A 89 -15.89 11.53 -6.61
C THR A 89 -17.10 11.18 -7.45
N GLU A 90 -17.60 12.11 -8.27
CA GLU A 90 -18.69 11.86 -9.21
C GLU A 90 -18.33 10.77 -10.22
N ALA A 91 -17.11 10.77 -10.75
CA ALA A 91 -16.60 9.75 -11.67
C ALA A 91 -16.57 8.37 -11.00
N ALA A 92 -16.09 8.28 -9.77
CA ALA A 92 -16.06 7.02 -9.04
C ALA A 92 -17.46 6.49 -8.66
N LEU A 93 -18.42 7.38 -8.35
CA LEU A 93 -19.81 6.96 -8.18
C LEU A 93 -20.47 6.54 -9.50
N SER A 94 -20.12 7.18 -10.62
CA SER A 94 -20.57 6.77 -11.96
C SER A 94 -20.10 5.35 -12.30
N ALA A 95 -18.86 5.00 -11.93
CA ALA A 95 -18.35 3.64 -12.07
C ALA A 95 -19.20 2.62 -11.30
N LEU A 96 -19.66 2.94 -10.09
CA LEU A 96 -20.54 2.05 -9.31
C LEU A 96 -21.90 1.87 -10.00
N VAL A 97 -22.51 2.95 -10.50
CA VAL A 97 -23.77 2.88 -11.27
C VAL A 97 -23.61 1.98 -12.51
N LEU A 98 -22.54 2.16 -13.27
CA LEU A 98 -22.23 1.36 -14.46
C LEU A 98 -22.07 -0.13 -14.18
N LEU A 99 -21.55 -0.47 -13.00
CA LEU A 99 -21.38 -1.84 -12.52
C LEU A 99 -22.65 -2.41 -11.86
N GLY A 100 -23.73 -1.63 -11.75
CA GLY A 100 -24.96 -2.03 -11.05
C GLY A 100 -24.79 -2.14 -9.54
N MET A 101 -23.77 -1.49 -8.97
CA MET A 101 -23.50 -1.51 -7.53
C MET A 101 -24.30 -0.40 -6.82
N PRO A 102 -24.79 -0.65 -5.59
CA PRO A 102 -25.45 0.39 -4.81
C PRO A 102 -24.47 1.52 -4.48
N LEU A 103 -24.97 2.76 -4.50
CA LEU A 103 -24.22 3.91 -4.06
C LEU A 103 -24.08 3.88 -2.53
N PRO A 104 -22.88 4.08 -1.97
CA PRO A 104 -22.71 4.00 -0.52
C PRO A 104 -23.38 5.21 0.15
N GLU A 105 -24.16 4.96 1.20
CA GLU A 105 -24.81 5.99 2.02
C GLU A 105 -23.86 6.64 3.03
N LYS A 106 -22.91 5.87 3.53
CA LYS A 106 -21.86 6.31 4.44
C LYS A 106 -20.59 5.53 4.09
N VAL A 107 -19.45 6.21 4.17
CA VAL A 107 -18.13 5.61 3.96
C VAL A 107 -17.20 6.16 5.03
N THR A 108 -16.16 5.41 5.35
CA THR A 108 -15.03 5.98 6.11
C THR A 108 -14.17 6.83 5.16
N GLU A 109 -13.28 7.66 5.73
CA GLU A 109 -12.29 8.38 4.91
C GLU A 109 -11.40 7.40 4.10
N ALA A 110 -11.03 6.27 4.71
CA ALA A 110 -10.24 5.23 4.06
C ALA A 110 -11.00 4.61 2.89
N ASP A 111 -12.28 4.27 3.09
CA ASP A 111 -13.15 3.72 2.05
C ASP A 111 -13.32 4.68 0.87
N LEU A 112 -13.57 5.96 1.13
CA LEU A 112 -13.68 6.97 0.08
C LEU A 112 -12.35 7.07 -0.68
N SER A 113 -11.23 7.12 0.03
CA SER A 113 -9.91 7.20 -0.58
C SER A 113 -9.59 5.98 -1.45
N ALA A 114 -9.95 4.77 -1.01
CA ALA A 114 -9.79 3.54 -1.79
C ALA A 114 -10.69 3.54 -3.04
N LEU A 115 -11.97 3.93 -2.89
CA LEU A 115 -12.92 4.06 -3.98
C LEU A 115 -12.43 5.03 -5.06
N LEU A 116 -11.92 6.19 -4.66
CA LEU A 116 -11.38 7.19 -5.59
C LEU A 116 -10.12 6.69 -6.30
N ARG A 117 -9.22 6.01 -5.58
CA ARG A 117 -7.98 5.47 -6.15
C ARG A 117 -8.23 4.46 -7.26
N HIS A 118 -9.21 3.59 -7.08
CA HIS A 118 -9.50 2.51 -8.04
C HIS A 118 -10.50 2.93 -9.12
N LEU A 119 -11.55 3.68 -8.77
CA LEU A 119 -12.68 3.88 -9.67
C LEU A 119 -12.76 5.26 -10.32
N ALA A 120 -12.10 6.30 -9.80
CA ALA A 120 -12.25 7.64 -10.36
C ALA A 120 -11.73 7.74 -11.79
N HIS A 121 -10.60 7.10 -12.10
CA HIS A 121 -10.05 7.11 -13.46
C HIS A 121 -10.89 6.32 -14.48
N PRO A 122 -11.17 5.01 -14.29
CA PRO A 122 -11.99 4.27 -15.24
C PRO A 122 -13.45 4.77 -15.27
N GLY A 123 -13.98 5.28 -14.15
CA GLY A 123 -15.29 5.93 -14.11
C GLY A 123 -15.33 7.23 -14.91
N GLY A 124 -14.28 8.03 -14.85
CA GLY A 124 -14.14 9.25 -15.64
C GLY A 124 -14.07 8.94 -17.14
N ALA A 125 -13.28 7.92 -17.52
CA ALA A 125 -13.15 7.47 -18.90
C ALA A 125 -14.46 6.95 -19.52
N ALA A 126 -15.41 6.50 -18.70
CA ALA A 126 -16.71 6.03 -19.16
C ALA A 126 -17.76 7.15 -19.35
N ARG A 127 -17.47 8.39 -18.93
CA ARG A 127 -18.39 9.52 -19.07
C ARG A 127 -18.55 9.95 -20.53
N TRP A 128 -19.76 10.34 -20.90
CA TRP A 128 -20.08 10.79 -22.25
C TRP A 128 -19.21 11.96 -22.70
N GLU A 129 -18.93 12.91 -21.81
CA GLU A 129 -18.12 14.10 -22.11
C GLU A 129 -16.72 13.79 -22.66
N VAL A 130 -16.14 12.62 -22.35
CA VAL A 130 -14.82 12.19 -22.84
C VAL A 130 -14.85 11.88 -24.34
N GLY A 131 -15.99 11.43 -24.86
CA GLY A 131 -16.17 11.04 -26.28
C GLY A 131 -17.29 11.81 -26.97
N ALA A 132 -17.76 12.91 -26.37
CA ALA A 132 -18.94 13.62 -26.82
C ALA A 132 -18.77 14.13 -28.26
N ARG A 133 -19.84 14.03 -29.04
CA ARG A 133 -19.91 14.59 -30.40
C ARG A 133 -21.02 15.64 -30.44
N PRO A 134 -20.79 16.83 -31.04
CA PRO A 134 -21.83 17.85 -31.17
C PRO A 134 -23.09 17.28 -31.84
N GLY A 135 -24.27 17.62 -31.30
CA GLY A 135 -25.56 17.17 -31.83
C GLY A 135 -25.84 15.67 -31.71
N LYS A 136 -25.06 14.93 -30.93
CA LYS A 136 -25.31 13.51 -30.64
C LYS A 136 -25.61 13.30 -29.16
N HIS A 137 -26.43 12.29 -28.89
CA HIS A 137 -26.76 11.79 -27.56
C HIS A 137 -26.81 10.27 -27.59
N ALA A 138 -26.66 9.64 -26.42
CA ALA A 138 -26.90 8.22 -26.23
C ALA A 138 -28.39 7.91 -26.37
N ARG A 139 -28.72 6.68 -26.75
CA ARG A 139 -30.12 6.20 -26.82
C ARG A 139 -30.64 5.86 -25.43
N GLU A 140 -29.78 5.25 -24.62
CA GLU A 140 -30.06 4.87 -23.23
C GLU A 140 -28.89 5.31 -22.36
N ALA A 141 -29.12 5.39 -21.05
CA ALA A 141 -28.08 5.73 -20.11
C ALA A 141 -26.89 4.77 -20.28
N TRP A 142 -25.71 5.34 -20.53
CA TRP A 142 -24.46 4.58 -20.67
C TRP A 142 -24.39 3.62 -21.85
N SER A 143 -25.29 3.73 -22.83
CA SER A 143 -25.26 2.87 -24.04
C SER A 143 -24.02 3.10 -24.91
N HIS A 144 -23.27 4.18 -24.66
CA HIS A 144 -22.01 4.52 -25.34
C HIS A 144 -20.78 3.85 -24.73
N VAL A 145 -20.89 3.30 -23.52
CA VAL A 145 -19.77 2.67 -22.84
C VAL A 145 -19.51 1.30 -23.46
N SER A 146 -18.33 1.14 -24.07
CA SER A 146 -17.91 -0.09 -24.73
C SER A 146 -17.74 -1.24 -23.74
N GLU A 147 -17.80 -2.49 -24.23
CA GLU A 147 -17.55 -3.66 -23.39
C GLU A 147 -16.12 -3.68 -22.81
N SER A 148 -15.13 -3.16 -23.55
CA SER A 148 -13.76 -3.01 -23.03
C SER A 148 -13.73 -2.10 -21.80
N ALA A 149 -14.38 -0.93 -21.86
CA ALA A 149 -14.44 -0.03 -20.71
C ALA A 149 -15.20 -0.65 -19.52
N ARG A 150 -16.24 -1.45 -19.79
CA ARG A 150 -16.95 -2.23 -18.75
C ARG A 150 -16.04 -3.30 -18.13
N ALA A 151 -15.22 -3.98 -18.92
CA ALA A 151 -14.23 -4.93 -18.42
C ALA A 151 -13.18 -4.24 -17.54
N ASP A 152 -12.69 -3.05 -17.94
CA ASP A 152 -11.75 -2.25 -17.15
C ASP A 152 -12.34 -1.82 -15.81
N LEU A 153 -13.61 -1.37 -15.82
CA LEU A 153 -14.36 -1.04 -14.59
C LEU A 153 -14.50 -2.25 -13.67
N ARG A 154 -14.83 -3.44 -14.21
CA ARG A 154 -14.91 -4.68 -13.42
C ARG A 154 -13.55 -5.03 -12.82
N ALA A 155 -12.47 -4.89 -13.57
CA ALA A 155 -11.12 -5.15 -13.08
C ALA A 155 -10.70 -4.17 -11.97
N ALA A 156 -11.02 -2.88 -12.12
CA ALA A 156 -10.77 -1.86 -11.12
C ALA A 156 -11.59 -2.09 -9.83
N TYR A 157 -12.85 -2.48 -9.96
CA TYR A 157 -13.69 -2.83 -8.82
C TYR A 157 -13.19 -4.10 -8.10
N ALA A 158 -12.76 -5.11 -8.85
CA ALA A 158 -12.12 -6.28 -8.27
C ALA A 158 -10.83 -5.93 -7.51
N ALA A 159 -10.06 -4.94 -7.99
CA ALA A 159 -8.88 -4.43 -7.28
C ALA A 159 -9.25 -3.73 -5.97
N LEU A 160 -10.30 -2.91 -5.96
CA LEU A 160 -10.85 -2.30 -4.73
C LEU A 160 -11.28 -3.38 -3.71
N LEU A 161 -12.00 -4.42 -4.16
CA LEU A 161 -12.42 -5.52 -3.28
C LEU A 161 -11.22 -6.29 -2.72
N ARG A 162 -10.19 -6.56 -3.53
CA ARG A 162 -8.95 -7.20 -3.06
C ARG A 162 -8.26 -6.37 -1.99
N GLU A 163 -8.16 -5.05 -2.18
CA GLU A 163 -7.57 -4.16 -1.17
C GLU A 163 -8.31 -4.27 0.16
N ARG A 164 -9.64 -4.14 0.15
CA ARG A 164 -10.47 -4.27 1.36
C ARG A 164 -10.33 -5.64 2.03
N LEU A 165 -10.33 -6.71 1.25
CA LEU A 165 -10.13 -8.06 1.78
C LEU A 165 -8.76 -8.18 2.45
N THR A 166 -7.71 -7.56 1.88
CA THR A 166 -6.36 -7.60 2.46
C THR A 166 -6.21 -6.72 3.70
N GLU A 167 -6.97 -5.63 3.82
CA GLU A 167 -6.99 -4.78 5.02
C GLU A 167 -7.67 -5.48 6.21
N CYS A 168 -8.71 -6.28 5.94
CA CYS A 168 -9.39 -7.07 6.96
C CYS A 168 -8.75 -8.44 7.22
N SER A 169 -7.73 -8.81 6.44
CA SER A 169 -7.04 -10.08 6.60
C SER A 169 -6.13 -10.05 7.83
N PRO A 170 -6.05 -11.15 8.60
CA PRO A 170 -5.15 -11.22 9.76
C PRO A 170 -3.69 -11.04 9.32
N ASP A 171 -2.87 -10.53 10.22
CA ASP A 171 -1.43 -10.41 9.97
C ASP A 171 -0.81 -11.76 9.62
N VAL A 172 0.20 -11.71 8.76
CA VAL A 172 0.89 -12.88 8.24
C VAL A 172 2.21 -13.06 8.98
N ALA A 173 2.37 -14.21 9.63
CA ALA A 173 3.64 -14.61 10.23
C ALA A 173 4.63 -15.03 9.13
N LEU A 174 5.72 -14.28 8.94
CA LEU A 174 6.76 -14.52 7.95
C LEU A 174 8.00 -15.15 8.59
N THR A 175 8.31 -16.39 8.23
CA THR A 175 9.54 -17.06 8.64
C THR A 175 10.75 -16.54 7.87
N SER A 176 11.96 -16.65 8.43
CA SER A 176 13.21 -16.38 7.71
C SER A 176 13.26 -17.20 6.40
N PRO A 177 13.71 -16.62 5.28
CA PRO A 177 14.02 -17.38 4.07
C PRO A 177 15.05 -18.48 4.31
N THR A 178 15.06 -19.49 3.44
CA THR A 178 16.13 -20.48 3.36
C THR A 178 17.46 -19.78 3.05
N VAL A 179 18.51 -20.13 3.78
CA VAL A 179 19.83 -19.55 3.61
C VAL A 179 20.58 -20.35 2.54
N HIS A 180 20.90 -19.71 1.43
CA HIS A 180 21.89 -20.22 0.48
C HIS A 180 23.28 -19.76 0.93
N TYR A 181 24.21 -20.68 1.08
CA TYR A 181 25.56 -20.39 1.57
C TYR A 181 26.60 -21.13 0.74
N TRP A 182 27.79 -20.55 0.67
CA TRP A 182 28.99 -21.20 0.18
C TRP A 182 29.78 -21.80 1.35
N GLU A 183 30.52 -22.88 1.11
CA GLU A 183 31.54 -23.28 2.09
C GLU A 183 32.63 -22.19 2.14
N PRO A 184 33.15 -21.84 3.34
CA PRO A 184 33.05 -22.55 4.61
C PRO A 184 32.00 -22.00 5.61
N ASP A 185 30.96 -21.29 5.15
CA ASP A 185 29.99 -20.68 6.05
C ASP A 185 29.09 -21.73 6.73
N VAL A 186 28.74 -21.47 7.99
CA VAL A 186 27.78 -22.27 8.75
C VAL A 186 26.40 -21.61 8.63
N PRO A 187 25.42 -22.23 7.96
CA PRO A 187 24.09 -21.65 7.87
C PRO A 187 23.37 -21.75 9.22
N ALA A 188 22.67 -20.69 9.61
CA ALA A 188 21.77 -20.70 10.76
C ALA A 188 20.33 -20.52 10.28
N PRO A 189 19.64 -21.62 9.92
CA PRO A 189 18.31 -21.56 9.33
C PRO A 189 17.23 -21.23 10.36
N GLY A 190 16.24 -20.46 9.94
CA GLY A 190 14.94 -20.40 10.62
C GLY A 190 14.79 -19.39 11.75
N GLY A 191 15.84 -18.66 12.15
CA GLY A 191 15.75 -17.63 13.20
C GLY A 191 16.64 -16.42 12.94
N CYS A 192 16.29 -15.29 13.56
CA CYS A 192 17.14 -14.09 13.57
C CYS A 192 18.51 -14.42 14.20
N LEU A 193 19.61 -14.11 13.51
CA LEU A 193 20.97 -14.38 14.00
C LEU A 193 21.28 -13.72 15.36
N LEU A 194 20.59 -12.64 15.70
CA LEU A 194 20.75 -11.93 16.97
C LEU A 194 19.73 -12.46 17.99
N CYS A 195 18.48 -12.03 17.92
CA CYS A 195 17.49 -12.33 18.95
C CYS A 195 16.89 -13.73 18.86
N GLY A 196 17.13 -14.48 17.78
CA GLY A 196 16.63 -15.85 17.60
C GLY A 196 15.16 -15.99 17.23
N VAL A 197 14.39 -14.91 17.09
CA VAL A 197 12.96 -15.01 16.71
C VAL A 197 12.79 -15.74 15.37
N GLY A 198 11.86 -16.69 15.30
CA GLY A 198 11.66 -17.54 14.12
C GLY A 198 10.77 -16.93 13.04
N GLU A 199 9.89 -16.02 13.44
CA GLU A 199 8.90 -15.37 12.56
C GLU A 199 8.72 -13.90 12.89
N VAL A 200 8.35 -13.12 11.88
CA VAL A 200 7.98 -11.70 12.01
C VAL A 200 6.58 -11.54 11.47
N THR A 201 5.71 -10.94 12.27
CA THR A 201 4.31 -10.69 11.90
C THR A 201 4.22 -9.42 11.07
N VAL A 202 3.57 -9.49 9.90
CA VAL A 202 3.45 -8.38 8.95
C VAL A 202 2.00 -8.24 8.49
N PRO A 203 1.43 -7.03 8.39
CA PRO A 203 0.08 -6.85 7.89
C PRO A 203 -0.14 -7.49 6.52
N ALA A 204 -1.27 -8.21 6.35
CA ALA A 204 -1.59 -8.89 5.09
C ALA A 204 -1.62 -7.94 3.89
N ALA A 205 -2.14 -6.72 4.07
CA ALA A 205 -2.12 -5.67 3.06
C ALA A 205 -0.70 -5.33 2.59
N GLN A 206 0.28 -5.28 3.50
CA GLN A 206 1.67 -5.06 3.13
C GLN A 206 2.25 -6.24 2.35
N VAL A 207 1.95 -7.47 2.76
CA VAL A 207 2.37 -8.69 2.04
C VAL A 207 1.80 -8.73 0.62
N ALA A 208 0.52 -8.41 0.46
CA ALA A 208 -0.14 -8.35 -0.86
C ALA A 208 0.50 -7.27 -1.75
N ARG A 209 0.75 -6.07 -1.20
CA ARG A 209 1.33 -4.93 -1.92
C ARG A 209 2.72 -5.23 -2.49
N VAL A 210 3.53 -6.03 -1.82
CA VAL A 210 4.89 -6.36 -2.27
C VAL A 210 4.94 -7.61 -3.18
N GLY A 211 3.79 -8.15 -3.57
CA GLY A 211 3.71 -9.29 -4.49
C GLY A 211 3.67 -10.67 -3.80
N GLY A 212 3.30 -10.72 -2.52
CA GLY A 212 3.06 -11.97 -1.79
C GLY A 212 4.12 -12.34 -0.76
N ARG A 213 3.93 -13.50 -0.13
CA ARG A 213 4.70 -13.96 1.05
C ARG A 213 6.20 -14.01 0.80
N GLU A 214 6.64 -14.58 -0.32
CA GLU A 214 8.06 -14.79 -0.63
C GLU A 214 8.79 -13.46 -0.87
N ALA A 215 8.17 -12.54 -1.60
CA ALA A 215 8.70 -11.19 -1.80
C ALA A 215 8.75 -10.41 -0.48
N ALA A 216 7.72 -10.52 0.36
CA ALA A 216 7.70 -9.93 1.69
C ALA A 216 8.80 -10.49 2.59
N GLN A 217 9.04 -11.81 2.58
CA GLN A 217 10.11 -12.44 3.35
C GLN A 217 11.49 -11.87 2.98
N ARG A 218 11.80 -11.74 1.68
CA ARG A 218 13.05 -11.14 1.21
C ARG A 218 13.23 -9.68 1.59
N LEU A 219 12.13 -8.92 1.68
CA LEU A 219 12.15 -7.51 2.06
C LEU A 219 12.35 -7.34 3.58
N VAL A 220 11.68 -8.16 4.39
CA VAL A 220 11.61 -8.05 5.85
C VAL A 220 12.87 -8.62 6.52
N TRP A 221 13.41 -9.70 5.97
CA TRP A 221 14.59 -10.37 6.51
C TRP A 221 15.85 -9.92 5.80
N ARG A 222 16.76 -9.26 6.52
CA ARG A 222 18.06 -8.86 5.98
C ARG A 222 19.06 -9.99 6.14
N THR A 223 19.73 -10.39 5.06
CA THR A 223 20.83 -11.35 5.11
C THR A 223 22.01 -10.77 5.88
N LEU A 224 22.60 -11.59 6.75
CA LEU A 224 23.77 -11.24 7.54
C LEU A 224 24.75 -12.42 7.58
N SER A 225 26.04 -12.10 7.48
CA SER A 225 27.12 -13.06 7.73
C SER A 225 28.12 -12.47 8.72
N ALA A 226 28.34 -13.14 9.85
CA ALA A 226 29.14 -12.64 10.95
C ALA A 226 30.01 -13.75 11.57
N SER A 227 31.14 -13.39 12.18
CA SER A 227 31.88 -14.35 13.00
C SER A 227 31.08 -14.69 14.28
N PRO A 228 31.18 -15.91 14.82
CA PRO A 228 30.53 -16.27 16.08
C PRO A 228 30.92 -15.33 17.23
N GLY A 229 32.17 -14.85 17.23
CA GLY A 229 32.67 -13.88 18.20
C GLY A 229 32.03 -12.49 18.10
N ASN A 230 31.56 -12.06 16.92
CA ASN A 230 30.78 -10.83 16.76
C ASN A 230 29.34 -11.01 17.24
N LEU A 231 28.86 -12.26 17.26
CA LEU A 231 27.56 -12.67 17.82
C LEU A 231 27.66 -13.01 19.32
N GLY A 232 28.71 -12.58 20.02
CA GLY A 232 28.88 -12.81 21.47
C GLY A 232 29.37 -14.20 21.87
N GLY A 233 29.55 -15.12 20.91
CA GLY A 233 30.04 -16.48 21.17
C GLY A 233 31.57 -16.62 21.23
N GLN A 234 32.02 -17.88 21.29
CA GLN A 234 33.44 -18.22 21.20
C GLN A 234 33.99 -17.88 19.81
N ARG A 235 35.21 -17.33 19.74
CA ARG A 235 35.86 -17.02 18.46
C ARG A 235 36.14 -18.32 17.69
N GLY A 236 35.87 -18.30 16.39
CA GLY A 236 36.13 -19.42 15.48
C GLY A 236 36.46 -18.91 14.07
N PRO A 237 37.07 -19.76 13.22
CA PRO A 237 37.52 -19.37 11.88
C PRO A 237 36.38 -19.25 10.86
N ALA A 238 35.26 -19.95 11.08
CA ALA A 238 34.12 -19.94 10.17
C ALA A 238 33.14 -18.79 10.47
N ARG A 239 32.37 -18.38 9.46
CA ARG A 239 31.30 -17.38 9.60
C ARG A 239 29.96 -18.09 9.78
N VAL A 240 29.03 -17.40 10.44
CA VAL A 240 27.62 -17.79 10.53
C VAL A 240 26.83 -16.93 9.57
N THR A 241 26.13 -17.56 8.64
CA THR A 241 25.32 -16.87 7.63
C THR A 241 23.84 -17.18 7.85
N GLY A 242 23.00 -16.15 7.80
CA GLY A 242 21.57 -16.25 8.07
C GLY A 242 20.86 -14.92 7.84
N HIS A 243 19.77 -14.68 8.56
CA HIS A 243 19.01 -13.44 8.45
C HIS A 243 18.82 -12.77 9.80
N VAL A 244 18.51 -11.49 9.79
CA VAL A 244 18.11 -10.72 10.96
C VAL A 244 16.72 -10.11 10.74
N CYS A 245 15.92 -10.08 11.80
CA CYS A 245 14.59 -9.46 11.77
C CYS A 245 14.71 -7.92 11.70
N PRO A 246 13.62 -7.19 11.37
CA PRO A 246 13.68 -5.73 11.22
C PRO A 246 14.22 -4.99 12.45
N PRO A 247 13.77 -5.27 13.70
CA PRO A 247 14.30 -4.56 14.87
C PRO A 247 15.82 -4.77 15.07
N CYS A 248 16.32 -5.98 14.81
CA CYS A 248 17.75 -6.25 14.87
C CYS A 248 18.52 -5.60 13.71
N SER A 249 17.89 -5.42 12.55
CA SER A 249 18.49 -4.71 11.40
C SER A 249 18.64 -3.22 11.70
N GLU A 250 17.61 -2.59 12.26
CA GLU A 250 17.64 -1.18 12.68
C GLU A 250 18.73 -0.93 13.73
N ALA A 251 18.85 -1.83 14.72
CA ALA A 251 19.93 -1.77 15.70
C ALA A 251 21.32 -1.85 15.05
N LEU A 252 21.51 -2.76 14.08
CA LEU A 252 22.77 -2.88 13.33
C LEU A 252 23.07 -1.62 12.52
N ASP A 253 22.07 -1.03 11.86
CA ASP A 253 22.23 0.19 11.08
C ASP A 253 22.57 1.39 11.96
N SER A 254 22.01 1.47 13.17
CA SER A 254 22.32 2.53 14.13
C SER A 254 23.77 2.48 14.64
N VAL A 255 24.34 1.28 14.77
CA VAL A 255 25.72 1.07 15.23
C VAL A 255 26.72 1.13 14.06
N GLY A 256 26.29 0.80 12.84
CA GLY A 256 27.12 0.78 11.64
C GLY A 256 28.07 -0.43 11.54
N ALA A 257 28.04 -1.34 12.50
CA ALA A 257 28.89 -2.53 12.53
C ALA A 257 28.21 -3.72 13.22
N VAL A 258 28.60 -4.93 12.81
CA VAL A 258 28.13 -6.18 13.42
C VAL A 258 29.08 -6.56 14.55
N GLY A 259 28.60 -6.54 15.79
CA GLY A 259 29.40 -6.88 16.96
C GLY A 259 28.61 -6.84 18.27
N PRO A 260 29.30 -6.97 19.42
CA PRO A 260 28.69 -6.92 20.74
C PRO A 260 27.81 -5.69 20.95
N THR A 261 28.29 -4.51 20.56
CA THR A 261 27.53 -3.25 20.67
C THR A 261 26.19 -3.28 19.94
N ALA A 262 26.10 -3.96 18.80
CA ALA A 262 24.84 -4.11 18.08
C ALA A 262 23.88 -5.10 18.77
N LEU A 263 24.39 -6.19 19.37
CA LEU A 263 23.58 -7.10 20.20
C LEU A 263 23.01 -6.36 21.41
N GLU A 264 23.86 -5.61 22.09
CA GLU A 264 23.53 -4.85 23.29
C GLU A 264 22.48 -3.78 22.98
N ARG A 265 22.64 -3.07 21.86
CA ARG A 265 21.67 -2.10 21.35
C ARG A 265 20.34 -2.76 21.01
N ALA A 266 20.36 -3.85 20.23
CA ALA A 266 19.15 -4.58 19.83
C ALA A 266 18.39 -5.13 21.06
N LEU A 267 19.09 -5.60 22.09
CA LEU A 267 18.49 -6.04 23.34
C LEU A 267 17.88 -4.87 24.12
N ALA A 268 18.59 -3.74 24.25
CA ALA A 268 18.07 -2.55 24.94
C ALA A 268 16.80 -2.00 24.29
N GLU A 269 16.76 -1.95 22.96
CA GLU A 269 15.58 -1.53 22.20
C GLU A 269 14.41 -2.50 22.39
N HIS A 270 14.67 -3.81 22.37
CA HIS A 270 13.64 -4.82 22.68
C HIS A 270 13.08 -4.68 24.10
N LEU A 271 13.94 -4.50 25.10
CA LEU A 271 13.52 -4.30 26.50
C LEU A 271 12.66 -3.04 26.63
N THR A 272 13.00 -1.96 25.92
CA THR A 272 12.20 -0.73 25.87
C THR A 272 10.83 -0.99 25.24
N ALA A 273 10.80 -1.62 24.07
CA ALA A 273 9.57 -1.92 23.33
C ALA A 273 8.61 -2.86 24.09
N THR A 274 9.13 -3.68 25.01
CA THR A 274 8.34 -4.59 25.85
C THR A 274 8.03 -4.03 27.24
N GLY A 275 8.24 -2.72 27.46
CA GLY A 275 7.89 -2.04 28.71
C GLY A 275 8.85 -2.31 29.87
N ARG A 276 10.04 -2.89 29.61
CA ARG A 276 11.08 -3.19 30.61
C ARG A 276 12.12 -2.07 30.68
N GLU A 277 11.66 -0.81 30.77
CA GLU A 277 12.52 0.39 30.68
C GLU A 277 13.66 0.40 31.71
N ALA A 278 13.39 0.04 32.97
CA ALA A 278 14.42 0.01 34.02
C ALA A 278 15.56 -0.98 33.68
N ALA A 279 15.24 -2.12 33.08
CA ALA A 279 16.24 -3.09 32.64
C ALA A 279 17.03 -2.56 31.42
N ALA A 280 16.35 -1.90 30.48
CA ALA A 280 17.00 -1.25 29.35
C ALA A 280 17.98 -0.15 29.81
N GLN A 281 17.60 0.66 30.81
CA GLN A 281 18.47 1.69 31.39
C GLN A 281 19.68 1.10 32.10
N ARG A 282 19.51 0.04 32.90
CA ARG A 282 20.64 -0.65 33.54
C ARG A 282 21.60 -1.23 32.51
N LEU A 283 21.08 -1.86 31.45
CA LEU A 283 21.89 -2.34 30.34
C LEU A 283 22.68 -1.18 29.71
N ARG A 284 22.02 -0.07 29.32
CA ARG A 284 22.70 1.11 28.76
C ARG A 284 23.76 1.71 29.69
N ALA A 285 23.48 1.78 30.99
CA ALA A 285 24.44 2.27 31.98
C ALA A 285 25.65 1.34 32.10
N ALA A 286 25.43 0.02 32.11
CA ALA A 286 26.50 -0.97 32.07
C ALA A 286 27.37 -0.78 30.82
N LEU A 287 26.79 -0.51 29.66
CA LEU A 287 27.53 -0.23 28.42
C LEU A 287 28.35 1.07 28.49
N ALA A 288 27.84 2.10 29.16
CA ALA A 288 28.54 3.38 29.30
C ALA A 288 29.78 3.26 30.21
N HIS A 289 29.75 2.35 31.19
CA HIS A 289 30.81 2.17 32.18
C HIS A 289 31.73 0.97 31.92
N ALA A 290 31.27 -0.03 31.17
CA ALA A 290 32.06 -1.23 30.89
C ALA A 290 33.10 -0.97 29.80
N VAL A 291 34.37 -1.22 30.12
CA VAL A 291 35.42 -1.49 29.13
C VAL A 291 35.26 -2.95 28.69
N GLY A 292 34.16 -3.29 28.02
CA GLY A 292 33.91 -4.70 27.67
C GLY A 292 32.50 -5.02 27.18
N ARG A 293 32.28 -6.31 26.91
CA ARG A 293 31.00 -6.89 26.48
C ARG A 293 30.16 -7.25 27.70
N VAL A 294 28.84 -7.17 27.60
CA VAL A 294 27.94 -7.71 28.63
C VAL A 294 28.14 -9.24 28.74
N PRO A 295 28.61 -9.78 29.88
CA PRO A 295 28.83 -11.20 30.04
C PRO A 295 27.53 -12.00 29.80
N GLY A 296 27.62 -13.13 29.09
CA GLY A 296 26.47 -13.99 28.81
C GLY A 296 25.59 -13.53 27.64
N LEU A 297 25.72 -12.28 27.16
CA LEU A 297 24.97 -11.82 26.00
C LEU A 297 25.50 -12.46 24.71
N THR A 298 24.79 -13.49 24.26
CA THR A 298 25.13 -14.27 23.07
C THR A 298 23.96 -14.22 22.09
N GLY A 299 24.22 -13.89 20.83
CA GLY A 299 23.22 -13.98 19.77
C GLY A 299 22.90 -15.43 19.42
N TRP A 300 21.67 -15.69 18.99
CA TRP A 300 21.19 -17.04 18.66
C TRP A 300 22.04 -17.73 17.58
N GLY A 301 22.56 -16.99 16.60
CA GLY A 301 23.45 -17.53 15.57
C GLY A 301 24.75 -18.11 16.13
N ALA A 302 25.28 -17.55 17.23
CA ALA A 302 26.44 -18.11 17.91
C ALA A 302 26.11 -19.44 18.63
N LEU A 303 24.89 -19.59 19.16
CA LEU A 303 24.44 -20.85 19.75
C LEU A 303 24.29 -21.95 18.68
N VAL A 304 23.73 -21.60 17.51
CA VAL A 304 23.65 -22.52 16.36
C VAL A 304 25.03 -22.97 15.91
N TYR A 305 25.97 -22.02 15.81
CA TYR A 305 27.36 -22.33 15.48
C TYR A 305 27.98 -23.29 16.49
N ALA A 306 27.86 -23.00 17.78
CA ALA A 306 28.43 -23.83 18.85
C ALA A 306 27.85 -25.25 18.86
N ALA A 307 26.54 -25.41 18.63
CA ALA A 307 25.89 -26.71 18.52
C ALA A 307 26.47 -27.50 17.34
N ARG A 308 26.58 -26.89 16.16
CA ARG A 308 27.12 -27.55 14.96
C ARG A 308 28.58 -27.92 15.08
N ALA A 309 29.40 -27.03 15.66
CA ALA A 309 30.82 -27.31 15.92
C ALA A 309 31.02 -28.52 16.85
N ARG A 310 30.01 -28.86 17.67
CA ARG A 310 30.00 -30.03 18.57
C ARG A 310 29.21 -31.21 18.01
N HIS A 311 28.80 -31.17 16.74
CA HIS A 311 27.90 -32.16 16.13
C HIS A 311 26.59 -32.39 16.92
N ALA A 312 26.11 -31.36 17.62
CA ALA A 312 24.84 -31.38 18.35
C ALA A 312 23.70 -30.78 17.51
N THR A 313 22.46 -31.11 17.88
CA THR A 313 21.26 -30.51 17.27
C THR A 313 21.21 -29.00 17.57
N PRO A 314 21.11 -28.13 16.54
CA PRO A 314 20.93 -26.71 16.76
C PRO A 314 19.67 -26.40 17.58
N PRO A 315 19.68 -25.33 18.41
CA PRO A 315 18.46 -24.90 19.10
C PRO A 315 17.37 -24.55 18.09
N ARG A 316 16.11 -24.74 18.47
CA ARG A 316 14.98 -24.24 17.67
C ARG A 316 14.98 -22.71 17.68
N PRO A 317 14.48 -22.05 16.61
CA PRO A 317 14.20 -20.62 16.66
C PRO A 317 13.26 -20.30 17.81
N ASN A 318 13.42 -19.14 18.41
CA ASN A 318 12.58 -18.71 19.52
C ASN A 318 11.20 -18.29 19.02
N ALA A 319 10.17 -18.57 19.83
CA ALA A 319 8.85 -17.98 19.65
C ALA A 319 8.82 -16.48 20.02
N GLN A 320 9.74 -16.03 20.87
CA GLN A 320 9.87 -14.63 21.30
C GLN A 320 11.32 -14.16 21.17
N PRO A 321 11.57 -12.88 20.83
CA PRO A 321 12.92 -12.34 20.80
C PRO A 321 13.66 -12.61 22.12
N TRP A 322 14.91 -13.06 22.02
CA TRP A 322 15.82 -13.29 23.16
C TRP A 322 15.42 -14.38 24.16
N ALA A 323 14.43 -15.22 23.86
CA ALA A 323 13.99 -16.31 24.76
C ALA A 323 15.06 -17.39 25.08
N HIS A 324 16.19 -17.40 24.36
CA HIS A 324 17.34 -18.26 24.67
C HIS A 324 18.27 -17.68 25.74
N LEU A 325 18.02 -16.45 26.20
CA LEU A 325 18.78 -15.79 27.25
C LEU A 325 17.97 -15.75 28.55
N ASP A 326 18.66 -15.88 29.68
CA ASP A 326 18.09 -15.51 30.96
C ASP A 326 18.20 -13.98 31.15
N LEU A 327 17.12 -13.29 30.78
CA LEU A 327 17.04 -11.83 30.90
C LEU A 327 16.90 -11.35 32.35
N SER A 328 16.80 -12.23 33.34
CA SER A 328 16.82 -11.84 34.76
C SER A 328 18.26 -11.72 35.26
N GLU A 329 19.12 -12.66 34.88
CA GLU A 329 20.55 -12.65 35.24
C GLU A 329 21.32 -11.53 34.52
N LEU A 330 20.97 -11.25 33.25
CA LEU A 330 21.67 -10.25 32.43
C LEU A 330 21.45 -8.79 32.89
N VAL A 331 20.39 -8.53 33.64
CA VAL A 331 19.97 -7.17 34.03
C VAL A 331 19.81 -7.02 35.54
N ALA A 332 20.27 -8.01 36.31
CA ALA A 332 20.42 -7.91 37.76
C ALA A 332 21.60 -6.99 38.10
#